data_AF-A0A0S8J9Y8-F1
#
_entry.id   AF-A0A0S8J9Y8-F1
#
_cell.length_a   1.000
_cell.length_b   1.000
_cell.length_c   1.000
_cell.angle_alpha   90.00
_cell.angle_beta   90.00
_cell.angle_gamma   90.00
#
_symmetry.space_group_name_H-M   'P 1'
#
loop_
_entity.id
_entity.type
_entity.pdbx_description
1 polymer ?
#
loop_
_entity_poly.entity_id
_entity_poly.type
_entity_poly.pdbx_seq_one_letter_code
_entity_poly.pdbx_strand_id
1 'polypeptide(L)'
;MNETRRSGGPWMHRFVIGLLSVVLAILVFWLLGFILDDIGALPGPVYQEVEKRHLDQQLVSQQKDVQEQIADLKRNIDDQRERQRILSDSTAGSQRTMNQLLEFQRLNLEKGVKPSADEQQALAESQTLFLANQKRYQALNEDIATLTENLRSLEEQRRGIESTLAEQRPPAREEYNELRRKHNIKMAFLKLLVLVPLLLIAVVVSSKKRGSIYVPIIYAAGLALVCRVFLVMHEYFPRRYFKYILLLALLAVVLRILVYFLRMIAFPKKDWLLKQYKEAHERFCCPVCGYPIRRGPLKYAFWTRRTAKKLGIPEMPSGAAADEVYTCPACGSKVYEECESCHSVRHAFLPYCEKCGAEKSHPAT
;
A
#
# COMPACT_ATOMS: atom_id res chain seq x y z
N MET A 1 49.98 7.44 -7.50
CA MET A 1 48.75 7.60 -6.67
C MET A 1 48.39 6.23 -6.13
N ASN A 2 48.51 6.04 -4.81
CA ASN A 2 48.37 4.74 -4.15
C ASN A 2 46.94 4.18 -4.29
N GLU A 3 46.77 3.18 -5.14
CA GLU A 3 45.59 2.32 -5.11
C GLU A 3 45.63 1.50 -3.82
N THR A 4 44.91 1.95 -2.81
CA THR A 4 44.68 1.17 -1.59
C THR A 4 43.94 -0.11 -1.97
N ARG A 5 44.65 -1.25 -1.96
CA ARG A 5 44.06 -2.58 -2.10
C ARG A 5 43.00 -2.76 -1.00
N ARG A 6 41.72 -2.69 -1.36
CA ARG A 6 40.61 -2.94 -0.44
C ARG A 6 40.51 -4.44 -0.16
N SER A 7 41.16 -4.89 0.92
CA SER A 7 40.89 -6.22 1.49
C SER A 7 39.43 -6.28 1.92
N GLY A 8 38.70 -7.30 1.48
CA GLY A 8 37.31 -7.50 1.90
C GLY A 8 37.26 -7.75 3.41
N GLY A 9 36.72 -6.79 4.16
CA GLY A 9 36.52 -6.97 5.61
C GLY A 9 35.62 -8.17 5.94
N PRO A 10 35.66 -8.67 7.18
CA PRO A 10 34.90 -9.86 7.59
C PRO A 10 33.41 -9.73 7.29
N TRP A 11 32.79 -10.83 6.85
CA TRP A 11 31.39 -10.87 6.42
C TRP A 11 30.42 -10.31 7.49
N MET A 12 30.70 -10.56 8.77
CA MET A 12 29.91 -10.05 9.91
C MET A 12 29.82 -8.52 9.96
N HIS A 13 30.93 -7.81 9.74
CA HIS A 13 30.91 -6.34 9.76
C HIS A 13 30.09 -5.78 8.60
N ARG A 14 30.14 -6.43 7.42
CA ARG A 14 29.31 -6.03 6.27
C ARG A 14 27.82 -6.23 6.54
N PHE A 15 27.46 -7.32 7.22
CA PHE A 15 26.08 -7.58 7.63
C PHE A 15 25.57 -6.54 8.63
N VAL A 16 26.33 -6.27 9.70
CA VAL A 16 25.95 -5.28 10.72
C VAL A 16 25.82 -3.88 10.13
N ILE A 17 26.73 -3.47 9.24
CA ILE A 17 26.62 -2.18 8.54
C ILE A 17 25.34 -2.14 7.69
N GLY A 18 25.00 -3.23 6.99
CA GLY A 18 23.75 -3.33 6.23
C GLY A 18 22.51 -3.18 7.11
N LEU A 19 22.46 -3.88 8.24
CA LEU A 19 21.36 -3.81 9.20
C LEU A 19 21.20 -2.40 9.77
N LEU A 20 22.29 -1.78 10.23
CA LEU A 20 22.27 -0.41 10.77
C LEU A 20 21.90 0.62 9.70
N SER A 21 22.32 0.43 8.45
CA SER A 21 21.87 1.25 7.32
C SER A 21 20.35 1.15 7.10
N VAL A 22 19.76 -0.02 7.22
CA VAL A 22 18.29 -0.20 7.12
C VAL A 22 17.58 0.50 8.28
N VAL A 23 18.05 0.32 9.51
CA VAL A 23 17.49 1.00 10.69
C VAL A 23 17.59 2.52 10.53
N LEU A 24 18.74 3.03 10.09
CA LEU A 24 18.92 4.45 9.81
C LEU A 24 17.93 4.95 8.74
N ALA A 25 17.73 4.19 7.66
CA ALA A 25 16.76 4.55 6.63
C ALA A 25 15.34 4.67 7.20
N ILE A 26 14.94 3.74 8.07
CA ILE A 26 13.63 3.79 8.75
C ILE A 26 13.54 5.02 9.65
N LEU A 27 14.56 5.31 10.45
CA LEU A 27 14.57 6.48 11.34
C LEU A 27 14.49 7.81 10.55
N VAL A 28 15.28 7.94 9.49
CA VAL A 28 15.22 9.11 8.60
C VAL A 28 13.84 9.21 7.94
N PHE A 29 13.28 8.09 7.52
CA PHE A 29 11.93 8.04 6.96
C PHE A 29 10.87 8.50 7.95
N TRP A 30 10.96 8.10 9.22
CA TRP A 30 10.05 8.54 10.29
C TRP A 30 10.21 10.03 10.59
N LEU A 31 11.46 10.50 10.75
CA LEU A 31 11.78 11.90 10.99
C LEU A 31 11.20 12.81 9.90
N LEU A 32 11.39 12.44 8.62
CA LEU A 32 10.80 13.17 7.51
C LEU A 32 9.27 13.14 7.54
N GLY A 33 8.66 12.04 8.01
CA GLY A 33 7.22 11.96 8.22
C GLY A 33 6.72 13.04 9.17
N PHE A 34 7.30 13.10 10.37
CA PHE A 34 6.91 14.10 11.37
C PHE A 34 7.04 15.54 10.86
N ILE A 35 8.16 15.87 10.20
CA ILE A 35 8.36 17.20 9.61
C ILE A 35 7.26 17.54 8.59
N LEU A 36 6.82 16.55 7.80
CA LEU A 36 5.78 16.74 6.79
C LEU A 36 4.37 16.79 7.38
N ASP A 37 4.14 16.09 8.49
CA ASP A 37 2.86 16.09 9.20
C ASP A 37 2.62 17.42 9.90
N ASP A 38 3.68 18.01 10.50
CA ASP A 38 3.63 19.38 11.05
C ASP A 38 3.27 20.42 9.98
N ILE A 39 3.82 20.28 8.77
CA ILE A 39 3.47 21.12 7.61
C ILE A 39 2.01 20.88 7.15
N GLY A 40 1.48 19.68 7.40
CA GLY A 40 0.12 19.28 7.05
C GLY A 40 -0.96 19.77 8.02
N ALA A 41 -0.60 20.40 9.13
CA ALA A 41 -1.54 20.86 10.15
C ALA A 41 -2.36 22.10 9.75
N LEU A 42 -2.15 22.66 8.56
CA LEU A 42 -2.98 23.76 8.06
C LEU A 42 -4.46 23.33 7.92
N PRO A 43 -5.42 24.13 8.43
CA PRO A 43 -6.82 23.78 8.35
C PRO A 43 -7.27 23.64 6.89
N GLY A 44 -7.84 22.48 6.57
CA GLY A 44 -8.49 22.22 5.29
C GLY A 44 -9.89 22.84 5.22
N PRO A 45 -10.51 22.89 4.03
CA PRO A 45 -11.90 23.33 3.90
C PRO A 45 -12.82 22.41 4.71
N VAL A 46 -13.74 22.99 5.49
CA VAL A 46 -14.73 22.26 6.28
C VAL A 46 -15.99 22.07 5.46
N TYR A 47 -16.42 20.81 5.27
CA TYR A 47 -17.59 20.49 4.44
C TYR A 47 -18.86 21.20 4.94
N GLN A 48 -19.06 21.26 6.26
CA GLN A 48 -20.22 21.93 6.86
C GLN A 48 -20.33 23.42 6.51
N GLU A 49 -19.21 24.13 6.33
CA GLU A 49 -19.22 25.55 5.96
C GLU A 49 -19.56 25.77 4.49
N VAL A 50 -19.20 24.83 3.62
CA VAL A 50 -19.55 24.86 2.20
C VAL A 50 -21.01 24.45 2.03
N GLU A 51 -21.45 23.41 2.74
CA GLU A 51 -22.82 22.93 2.75
C GLU A 51 -23.81 24.00 3.21
N LYS A 52 -23.45 24.81 4.23
CA LYS A 52 -24.28 25.93 4.69
C LYS A 52 -24.53 27.02 3.65
N ARG A 53 -23.65 27.19 2.67
CA ARG A 53 -23.78 28.21 1.61
C ARG A 53 -24.69 27.78 0.47
N HIS A 54 -24.82 26.47 0.27
CA HIS A 54 -25.58 25.88 -0.85
C HIS A 54 -26.94 25.33 -0.44
N LEU A 55 -27.06 24.83 0.80
CA LEU A 55 -28.33 24.36 1.32
C LEU A 55 -29.16 25.51 1.86
N ASP A 56 -30.44 25.50 1.54
CA ASP A 56 -31.41 26.37 2.19
C ASP A 56 -31.51 26.01 3.68
N GLN A 57 -31.09 26.94 4.54
CA GLN A 57 -31.14 26.77 5.99
C GLN A 57 -32.56 26.59 6.50
N GLN A 58 -33.57 27.14 5.81
CA GLN A 58 -34.98 26.96 6.17
C GLN A 58 -35.43 25.52 5.94
N LEU A 59 -35.01 24.88 4.84
CA LEU A 59 -35.32 23.48 4.58
C LEU A 59 -34.61 22.55 5.58
N VAL A 60 -33.37 22.86 5.95
CA VAL A 60 -32.61 22.09 6.95
C VAL A 60 -33.25 22.21 8.35
N SER A 61 -33.75 23.39 8.73
CA SER A 61 -34.48 23.55 10.00
C SER A 61 -35.84 22.84 9.95
N GLN A 62 -36.60 23.00 8.86
CA GLN A 62 -37.87 22.29 8.66
C GLN A 62 -37.71 20.78 8.71
N GLN A 63 -36.64 20.23 8.14
CA GLN A 63 -36.35 18.80 8.24
C GLN A 63 -36.21 18.34 9.70
N LYS A 64 -35.51 19.12 10.53
CA LYS A 64 -35.32 18.82 11.95
C LYS A 64 -36.65 18.91 12.72
N ASP A 65 -37.41 19.98 12.49
CA ASP A 65 -38.70 20.19 13.15
C ASP A 65 -39.69 19.07 12.81
N VAL A 66 -39.80 18.70 11.51
CA VAL A 66 -40.64 17.58 11.07
C VAL A 66 -40.16 16.25 11.66
N GLN A 67 -38.84 16.05 11.79
CA GLN A 67 -38.30 14.83 12.38
C GLN A 67 -38.59 14.72 13.88
N GLU A 68 -38.56 15.83 14.61
CA GLU A 68 -38.97 15.91 16.01
C GLU A 68 -40.47 15.63 16.16
N GLN A 69 -41.31 16.26 15.33
CA GLN A 69 -42.75 16.01 15.31
C GLN A 69 -43.08 14.54 15.01
N ILE A 70 -42.39 13.90 14.05
CA ILE A 70 -42.57 12.46 13.77
C ILE A 70 -42.20 11.62 15.00
N ALA A 71 -41.13 11.98 15.72
CA ALA A 71 -40.73 11.26 16.93
C ALA A 71 -41.76 11.39 18.05
N ASP A 72 -42.31 12.60 18.24
CA ASP A 72 -43.40 12.86 19.18
C ASP A 72 -44.67 12.10 18.83
N LEU A 73 -45.11 12.14 17.56
CA LEU A 73 -46.30 11.40 17.12
C LEU A 73 -46.13 9.90 17.30
N LYS A 74 -44.95 9.34 17.03
CA LYS A 74 -44.67 7.91 17.27
C LYS A 74 -44.82 7.56 18.75
N ARG A 75 -44.26 8.38 19.65
CA ARG A 75 -44.43 8.19 21.10
C ARG A 75 -45.90 8.25 21.51
N ASN A 76 -46.67 9.21 20.98
CA ASN A 76 -48.10 9.33 21.28
C ASN A 76 -48.92 8.13 20.79
N ILE A 77 -48.65 7.65 19.57
CA ILE A 77 -49.30 6.45 19.02
C ILE A 77 -49.01 5.23 19.90
N ASP A 78 -47.78 5.08 20.36
CA ASP A 78 -47.39 3.96 21.22
C ASP A 78 -48.08 4.04 22.60
N ASP A 79 -48.21 5.23 23.20
CA ASP A 79 -48.99 5.43 24.45
C ASP A 79 -50.46 5.07 24.26
N GLN A 80 -51.10 5.52 23.17
CA GLN A 80 -52.50 5.21 22.89
C GLN A 80 -52.72 3.72 22.63
N ARG A 81 -51.79 3.05 21.93
CA ARG A 81 -51.82 1.59 21.73
C ARG A 81 -51.68 0.83 23.04
N GLU A 82 -50.89 1.33 23.98
CA GLU A 82 -50.76 0.71 25.30
C GLU A 82 -52.04 0.86 26.12
N ARG A 83 -52.64 2.06 26.14
CA ARG A 83 -53.97 2.28 26.76
C ARG A 83 -55.03 1.37 26.14
N GLN A 84 -55.00 1.21 24.82
CA GLN A 84 -55.90 0.31 24.10
C GLN A 84 -55.71 -1.15 24.55
N ARG A 85 -54.47 -1.62 24.70
CA ARG A 85 -54.18 -2.97 25.21
C ARG A 85 -54.73 -3.19 26.61
N ILE A 86 -54.44 -2.27 27.54
CA ILE A 86 -54.95 -2.33 28.92
C ILE A 86 -56.49 -2.34 28.94
N LEU A 87 -57.12 -1.50 28.12
CA LEU A 87 -58.58 -1.45 28.02
C LEU A 87 -59.17 -2.73 27.40
N SER A 88 -58.49 -3.31 26.40
CA SER A 88 -58.88 -4.59 25.80
C SER A 88 -58.86 -5.71 26.84
N ASP A 89 -57.81 -5.78 27.66
CA ASP A 89 -57.69 -6.77 28.74
C ASP A 89 -58.77 -6.59 29.80
N SER A 90 -59.06 -5.34 30.19
CA SER A 90 -60.16 -5.01 31.10
C SER A 90 -61.52 -5.41 30.51
N THR A 91 -61.76 -5.13 29.22
CA THR A 91 -63.00 -5.50 28.52
C THR A 91 -63.18 -7.01 28.46
N ALA A 92 -62.12 -7.76 28.18
CA ALA A 92 -62.12 -9.23 28.19
C ALA A 92 -62.37 -9.78 29.62
N GLY A 93 -61.87 -9.11 30.65
CA GLY A 93 -62.20 -9.40 32.05
C GLY A 93 -63.69 -9.19 32.37
N SER A 94 -64.24 -8.04 31.97
CA SER A 94 -65.67 -7.73 32.15
C SER A 94 -66.58 -8.69 31.37
N GLN A 95 -66.20 -9.09 30.15
CA GLN A 95 -66.95 -10.08 29.36
C GLN A 95 -66.97 -11.45 30.06
N ARG A 96 -65.83 -11.90 30.62
CA ARG A 96 -65.78 -13.15 31.40
C ARG A 96 -66.67 -13.08 32.63
N THR A 97 -66.61 -11.97 33.37
CA THR A 97 -67.44 -11.74 34.57
C THR A 97 -68.94 -11.75 34.22
N MET A 98 -69.32 -11.07 33.14
CA MET A 98 -70.69 -11.09 32.60
C MET A 98 -71.17 -12.50 32.29
N ASN A 99 -70.36 -13.28 31.56
CA ASN A 99 -70.71 -14.64 31.18
C ASN A 99 -70.88 -15.55 32.41
N GLN A 100 -70.02 -15.38 33.42
CA GLN A 100 -70.15 -16.11 34.70
C GLN A 100 -71.44 -15.73 35.43
N LEU A 101 -71.79 -14.44 35.54
CA LEU A 101 -73.03 -14.00 36.17
C LEU A 101 -74.27 -14.53 35.44
N LEU A 102 -74.26 -14.55 34.11
CA LEU A 102 -75.32 -15.14 33.29
C LEU A 102 -75.45 -16.65 33.52
N GLU A 103 -74.32 -17.37 33.65
CA GLU A 103 -74.30 -18.79 33.94
C GLU A 103 -74.84 -19.10 35.34
N PHE A 104 -74.43 -18.32 36.35
CA PHE A 104 -74.99 -18.39 37.71
C PHE A 104 -76.51 -18.15 37.72
N GLN A 105 -76.98 -17.13 37.01
CA GLN A 105 -78.40 -16.83 36.91
C GLN A 105 -79.19 -17.99 36.27
N ARG A 106 -78.63 -18.61 35.22
CA ARG A 106 -79.22 -19.80 34.58
C ARG A 106 -79.33 -20.98 35.55
N LEU A 107 -78.27 -21.27 36.30
CA LEU A 107 -78.25 -22.35 37.29
C LEU A 107 -79.26 -22.12 38.43
N ASN A 108 -79.42 -20.87 38.89
CA ASN A 108 -80.40 -20.52 39.92
C ASN A 108 -81.84 -20.69 39.42
N LEU A 109 -82.12 -20.29 38.18
CA LEU A 109 -83.41 -20.50 37.54
C LEU A 109 -83.75 -21.98 37.35
N GLU A 110 -82.77 -22.82 36.97
CA GLU A 110 -82.94 -24.29 36.88
C GLU A 110 -83.29 -24.93 38.22
N LYS A 111 -82.78 -24.37 39.33
CA LYS A 111 -83.11 -24.81 40.70
C LYS A 111 -84.40 -24.20 41.26
N GLY A 112 -85.15 -23.43 40.45
CA GLY A 112 -86.40 -22.79 40.87
C GLY A 112 -86.23 -21.58 41.80
N VAL A 113 -85.01 -21.06 41.95
CA VAL A 113 -84.71 -19.88 42.77
C VAL A 113 -84.83 -18.63 41.89
N LYS A 114 -85.71 -17.70 42.27
CA LYS A 114 -85.85 -16.42 41.55
C LYS A 114 -84.61 -15.54 41.82
N PRO A 115 -84.08 -14.85 40.79
CA PRO A 115 -82.93 -13.98 40.95
C PRO A 115 -83.23 -12.87 41.95
N SER A 116 -82.29 -12.63 42.86
CA SER A 116 -82.36 -11.53 43.83
C SER A 116 -82.20 -10.17 43.13
N ALA A 117 -82.65 -9.09 43.79
CA ALA A 117 -82.49 -7.73 43.26
C ALA A 117 -81.00 -7.35 43.10
N ASP A 118 -80.15 -7.83 44.01
CA ASP A 118 -78.70 -7.57 44.01
C ASP A 118 -78.00 -8.21 42.80
N GLU A 119 -78.41 -9.43 42.40
CA GLU A 119 -77.86 -10.12 41.22
C GLU A 119 -78.25 -9.41 39.91
N GLN A 120 -79.47 -8.89 39.81
CA GLN A 120 -79.92 -8.12 38.65
C GLN A 120 -79.16 -6.79 38.54
N GLN A 121 -78.86 -6.16 39.69
CA GLN A 121 -78.07 -4.94 39.74
C GLN A 121 -76.62 -5.19 39.33
N ALA A 122 -75.98 -6.24 39.84
CA ALA A 122 -74.60 -6.59 39.47
C ALA A 122 -74.45 -6.88 37.95
N LEU A 123 -75.45 -7.52 37.35
CA LEU A 123 -75.48 -7.76 35.91
C LEU A 123 -75.63 -6.45 35.11
N ALA A 124 -76.52 -5.55 35.54
CA ALA A 124 -76.69 -4.25 34.92
C ALA A 124 -75.41 -3.39 35.02
N GLU A 125 -74.74 -3.40 36.18
CA GLU A 125 -73.45 -2.73 36.39
C GLU A 125 -72.37 -3.30 35.46
N SER A 126 -72.27 -4.62 35.32
CA SER A 126 -71.32 -5.23 34.40
C SER A 126 -71.63 -4.93 32.93
N GLN A 127 -72.91 -4.77 32.54
CA GLN A 127 -73.30 -4.43 31.17
C GLN A 127 -72.92 -2.98 30.85
N THR A 128 -73.22 -2.07 31.77
CA THR A 128 -72.85 -0.65 31.61
C THR A 128 -71.34 -0.46 31.56
N LEU A 129 -70.57 -1.19 32.38
CA LEU A 129 -69.10 -1.19 32.33
C LEU A 129 -68.58 -1.70 30.98
N PHE A 130 -69.11 -2.82 30.47
CA PHE A 130 -68.72 -3.36 29.17
C PHE A 130 -68.98 -2.37 28.02
N LEU A 131 -70.19 -1.79 27.97
CA LEU A 131 -70.55 -0.80 26.95
C LEU A 131 -69.70 0.47 27.06
N ALA A 132 -69.39 0.92 28.28
CA ALA A 132 -68.50 2.06 28.51
C ALA A 132 -67.07 1.78 28.01
N ASN A 133 -66.54 0.59 28.29
CA ASN A 133 -65.22 0.16 27.80
C ASN A 133 -65.21 0.03 26.27
N GLN A 134 -66.27 -0.50 25.67
CA GLN A 134 -66.39 -0.59 24.21
C GLN A 134 -66.39 0.79 23.54
N LYS A 135 -67.10 1.78 24.10
CA LYS A 135 -67.08 3.17 23.62
C LYS A 135 -65.69 3.80 23.74
N ARG A 136 -65.01 3.59 24.86
CA ARG A 136 -63.62 4.05 25.05
C ARG A 136 -62.67 3.41 24.05
N TYR A 137 -62.85 2.13 23.74
CA TYR A 137 -62.03 1.42 22.76
C TYR A 137 -62.22 1.97 21.34
N GLN A 138 -63.47 2.29 20.97
CA GLN A 138 -63.77 2.96 19.69
C GLN A 138 -63.10 4.34 19.61
N ALA A 139 -63.20 5.15 20.66
CA ALA A 139 -62.55 6.46 20.72
C ALA A 139 -61.02 6.37 20.58
N LEU A 140 -60.37 5.40 21.24
CA LEU A 140 -58.93 5.16 21.10
C LEU A 140 -58.54 4.74 19.68
N ASN A 141 -59.37 3.92 19.02
CA ASN A 141 -59.13 3.54 17.62
C ASN A 141 -59.20 4.74 16.68
N GLU A 142 -60.19 5.61 16.86
CA GLU A 142 -60.33 6.83 16.08
C GLU A 142 -59.11 7.75 16.30
N ASP A 143 -58.66 7.92 17.54
CA ASP A 143 -57.47 8.72 17.86
C ASP A 143 -56.17 8.11 17.28
N ILE A 144 -55.99 6.80 17.38
CA ILE A 144 -54.84 6.12 16.76
C ILE A 144 -54.88 6.28 15.23
N ALA A 145 -56.07 6.22 14.61
CA ALA A 145 -56.21 6.40 13.18
C ALA A 145 -55.84 7.82 12.73
N THR A 146 -56.30 8.86 13.44
CA THR A 146 -55.96 10.26 13.15
C THR A 146 -54.48 10.54 13.34
N LEU A 147 -53.89 10.07 14.45
CA LEU A 147 -52.44 10.19 14.71
C LEU A 147 -51.61 9.48 13.65
N THR A 148 -52.02 8.29 13.21
CA THR A 148 -51.34 7.54 12.16
C THR A 148 -51.39 8.26 10.81
N GLU A 149 -52.52 8.91 10.49
CA GLU A 149 -52.65 9.69 9.27
C GLU A 149 -51.77 10.96 9.30
N ASN A 150 -51.72 11.65 10.44
CA ASN A 150 -50.81 12.78 10.65
C ASN A 150 -49.34 12.37 10.56
N LEU A 151 -49.00 11.18 11.06
CA LEU A 151 -47.66 10.63 10.93
C LEU A 151 -47.31 10.38 9.45
N ARG A 152 -48.23 9.81 8.66
CA ARG A 152 -48.01 9.58 7.23
C ARG A 152 -47.81 10.88 6.47
N SER A 153 -48.59 11.92 6.77
CA SER A 153 -48.46 13.22 6.10
C SER A 153 -47.13 13.89 6.43
N LEU A 154 -46.67 13.84 7.68
CA LEU A 154 -45.34 14.34 8.07
C LEU A 154 -44.20 13.51 7.46
N GLU A 155 -44.35 12.19 7.39
CA GLU A 155 -43.36 11.33 6.73
C GLU A 155 -43.25 11.65 5.22
N GLU A 156 -44.35 11.97 4.56
CA GLU A 156 -44.36 12.40 3.16
C GLU A 156 -43.71 13.79 3.00
N GLN A 157 -44.03 14.75 3.88
CA GLN A 157 -43.35 16.06 3.91
C GLN A 157 -41.84 15.90 4.10
N ARG A 158 -41.41 15.03 5.02
CA ARG A 158 -40.00 14.72 5.25
C ARG A 158 -39.33 14.18 4.00
N ARG A 159 -39.99 13.26 3.27
CA ARG A 159 -39.46 12.73 1.99
C ARG A 159 -39.35 13.82 0.93
N GLY A 160 -40.34 14.71 0.83
CA GLY A 160 -40.31 15.86 -0.07
C GLY A 160 -39.12 16.79 0.21
N ILE A 161 -38.92 17.17 1.47
CA ILE A 161 -37.80 18.01 1.91
C ILE A 161 -36.45 17.29 1.71
N GLU A 162 -36.39 15.99 1.98
CA GLU A 162 -35.16 15.21 1.77
C GLU A 162 -34.80 15.13 0.28
N SER A 163 -35.80 15.01 -0.60
CA SER A 163 -35.60 15.03 -2.05
C SER A 163 -35.06 16.38 -2.55
N THR A 164 -35.65 17.50 -2.09
CA THR A 164 -35.17 18.84 -2.49
C THR A 164 -33.76 19.12 -1.96
N LEU A 165 -33.46 18.73 -0.72
CA LEU A 165 -32.10 18.81 -0.17
C LEU A 165 -31.13 17.89 -0.92
N ALA A 166 -31.56 16.71 -1.35
CA ALA A 166 -30.74 15.80 -2.14
C ALA A 166 -30.37 16.38 -3.51
N GLU A 167 -31.23 17.18 -4.12
CA GLU A 167 -30.96 17.90 -5.37
C GLU A 167 -30.02 19.10 -5.18
N GLN A 168 -30.03 19.72 -3.99
CA GLN A 168 -29.13 20.85 -3.64
C GLN A 168 -27.74 20.41 -3.15
N ARG A 169 -27.55 19.16 -2.71
CA ARG A 169 -26.25 18.64 -2.22
C ARG A 169 -25.14 18.48 -3.27
N PRO A 170 -25.39 18.06 -4.52
CA PRO A 170 -24.37 17.92 -5.56
C PRO A 170 -23.48 19.16 -5.76
N PRO A 171 -24.00 20.38 -5.95
CA PRO A 171 -23.14 21.57 -6.14
C PRO A 171 -22.28 21.86 -4.90
N ALA A 172 -22.81 21.65 -3.69
CA ALA A 172 -22.03 21.80 -2.46
C ALA A 172 -20.85 20.80 -2.40
N ARG A 173 -21.09 19.54 -2.82
CA ARG A 173 -20.05 18.51 -2.90
C ARG A 173 -19.02 18.83 -3.97
N GLU A 174 -19.44 19.34 -5.12
CA GLU A 174 -18.53 19.74 -6.20
C GLU A 174 -17.62 20.89 -5.78
N GLU A 175 -18.17 21.95 -5.18
CA GLU A 175 -17.37 23.07 -4.67
C GLU A 175 -16.41 22.60 -3.57
N TYR A 176 -16.87 21.78 -2.63
CA TYR A 176 -16.01 21.22 -1.59
C TYR A 176 -14.87 20.40 -2.19
N ASN A 177 -15.17 19.55 -3.18
CA ASN A 177 -14.16 18.73 -3.86
C ASN A 177 -13.14 19.61 -4.60
N GLU A 178 -13.57 20.71 -5.21
CA GLU A 178 -12.68 21.66 -5.88
C GLU A 178 -11.77 22.39 -4.87
N LEU A 179 -12.34 22.91 -3.78
CA LEU A 179 -11.61 23.55 -2.69
C LEU A 179 -10.61 22.57 -2.06
N ARG A 180 -11.05 21.33 -1.82
CA ARG A 180 -10.21 20.27 -1.27
C ARG A 180 -9.07 19.91 -2.22
N ARG A 181 -9.35 19.83 -3.53
CA ARG A 181 -8.32 19.58 -4.54
C ARG A 181 -7.29 20.71 -4.59
N LYS A 182 -7.73 21.98 -4.57
CA LYS A 182 -6.83 23.14 -4.53
C LYS A 182 -5.97 23.12 -3.26
N HIS A 183 -6.57 22.84 -2.11
CA HIS A 183 -5.85 22.72 -0.84
C HIS A 183 -4.82 21.58 -0.88
N ASN A 184 -5.21 20.39 -1.33
CA ASN A 184 -4.30 19.24 -1.44
C ASN A 184 -3.11 19.55 -2.37
N ILE A 185 -3.31 20.23 -3.50
CA ILE A 185 -2.21 20.62 -4.41
C ILE A 185 -1.28 21.63 -3.73
N LYS A 186 -1.81 22.61 -3.01
CA LYS A 186 -1.00 23.57 -2.24
C LYS A 186 -0.14 22.85 -1.19
N MET A 187 -0.73 21.90 -0.47
CA MET A 187 -0.01 21.07 0.51
C MET A 187 1.05 20.20 -0.16
N ALA A 188 0.75 19.60 -1.31
CA ALA A 188 1.71 18.84 -2.11
C ALA A 188 2.92 19.69 -2.48
N PHE A 189 2.68 20.91 -2.98
CA PHE A 189 3.74 21.83 -3.38
C PHE A 189 4.61 22.23 -2.19
N LEU A 190 4.00 22.55 -1.05
CA LEU A 190 4.72 22.91 0.18
C LEU A 190 5.59 21.75 0.69
N LYS A 191 5.05 20.53 0.73
CA LYS A 191 5.79 19.31 1.12
C LYS A 191 6.93 19.00 0.14
N LEU A 192 6.68 19.11 -1.17
CA LEU A 192 7.71 18.90 -2.20
C LEU A 192 8.79 19.99 -2.18
N LEU A 193 8.46 21.24 -1.87
CA LEU A 193 9.42 22.33 -1.76
C LEU A 193 10.49 22.03 -0.70
N VAL A 194 10.14 21.29 0.36
CA VAL A 194 11.08 20.83 1.39
C VAL A 194 11.83 19.56 0.97
N LEU A 195 11.13 18.60 0.36
CA LEU A 195 11.73 17.30 0.00
C LEU A 195 12.66 17.34 -1.22
N VAL A 196 12.31 18.10 -2.26
CA VAL A 196 13.08 18.22 -3.51
C VAL A 196 14.51 18.73 -3.29
N PRO A 197 14.78 19.82 -2.54
CA PRO A 197 16.14 20.26 -2.30
C PRO A 197 16.95 19.22 -1.51
N LEU A 198 16.32 18.54 -0.53
CA LEU A 198 16.97 17.48 0.23
C LEU A 198 17.30 16.27 -0.67
N LEU A 199 16.45 15.95 -1.66
CA LEU A 199 16.73 14.94 -2.69
C LEU A 199 17.91 15.33 -3.56
N LEU A 200 17.95 16.58 -4.02
CA LEU A 200 19.02 17.09 -4.86
C LEU A 200 20.36 17.00 -4.13
N ILE A 201 20.41 17.42 -2.86
CA ILE A 201 21.59 17.29 -2.00
C ILE A 201 22.01 15.81 -1.88
N ALA A 202 21.07 14.91 -1.59
CA ALA A 202 21.36 13.48 -1.49
C ALA A 202 21.94 12.90 -2.79
N VAL A 203 21.40 13.28 -3.96
CA VAL A 203 21.88 12.82 -5.29
C VAL A 203 23.27 13.37 -5.61
N VAL A 204 23.52 14.66 -5.33
CA VAL A 204 24.83 15.29 -5.54
C VAL A 204 25.89 14.67 -4.65
N VAL A 205 25.59 14.50 -3.35
CA VAL A 205 26.50 13.87 -2.39
C VAL A 205 26.77 12.41 -2.78
N SER A 206 25.73 11.66 -3.16
CA SER A 206 25.86 10.28 -3.66
C SER A 206 26.75 10.19 -4.90
N SER A 207 26.71 11.19 -5.78
CA SER A 207 27.52 11.20 -7.01
C SER A 207 28.97 11.63 -6.78
N LYS A 208 29.22 12.61 -5.91
CA LYS A 208 30.58 13.07 -5.58
C LYS A 208 31.32 12.10 -4.66
N LYS A 209 30.63 11.41 -3.73
CA LYS A 209 31.25 10.56 -2.69
C LYS A 209 31.15 9.05 -2.96
N ARG A 210 31.03 8.60 -4.22
CA ARG A 210 30.92 7.17 -4.58
C ARG A 210 32.06 6.28 -4.08
N GLY A 211 33.25 6.85 -3.87
CA GLY A 211 34.41 6.14 -3.35
C GLY A 211 34.56 6.19 -1.82
N SER A 212 33.71 6.93 -1.11
CA SER A 212 33.87 7.19 0.33
C SER A 212 33.44 6.01 1.20
N ILE A 213 33.89 5.97 2.45
CA ILE A 213 33.52 4.96 3.44
C ILE A 213 32.04 5.12 3.85
N TYR A 214 31.49 6.34 3.77
CA TYR A 214 30.13 6.69 4.18
C TYR A 214 29.02 6.34 3.16
N VAL A 215 29.36 5.59 2.11
CA VAL A 215 28.43 5.23 1.04
C VAL A 215 27.15 4.53 1.53
N PRO A 216 27.19 3.55 2.47
CA PRO A 216 25.97 2.91 2.98
C PRO A 216 25.01 3.88 3.69
N ILE A 217 25.54 4.88 4.39
CA ILE A 217 24.76 5.90 5.10
C ILE A 217 24.06 6.81 4.09
N ILE A 218 24.80 7.26 3.07
CA ILE A 218 24.26 8.15 2.03
C ILE A 218 23.16 7.43 1.23
N TYR A 219 23.36 6.15 0.89
CA TYR A 219 22.33 5.37 0.20
C TYR A 219 21.10 5.09 1.07
N ALA A 220 21.28 4.81 2.37
CA ALA A 220 20.16 4.64 3.30
C ALA A 220 19.28 5.90 3.38
N ALA A 221 19.90 7.07 3.60
CA ALA A 221 19.20 8.34 3.66
C ALA A 221 18.56 8.71 2.31
N GLY A 222 19.27 8.49 1.20
CA GLY A 222 18.75 8.73 -0.15
C GLY A 222 17.54 7.86 -0.48
N LEU A 223 17.58 6.56 -0.12
CA LEU A 223 16.47 5.64 -0.32
C LEU A 223 15.24 6.06 0.50
N ALA A 224 15.42 6.34 1.80
CA ALA A 224 14.35 6.80 2.68
C ALA A 224 13.64 8.03 2.10
N LEU A 225 14.42 8.95 1.57
CA LEU A 225 13.92 10.19 1.00
C LEU A 225 13.19 9.99 -0.33
N VAL A 226 13.71 9.15 -1.22
CA VAL A 226 13.01 8.76 -2.46
C VAL A 226 11.68 8.08 -2.12
N CYS A 227 11.66 7.17 -1.15
CA CYS A 227 10.43 6.53 -0.68
C CYS A 227 9.43 7.55 -0.13
N ARG A 228 9.87 8.54 0.66
CA ARG A 228 8.98 9.60 1.17
C ARG A 228 8.44 10.49 0.05
N VAL A 229 9.29 10.92 -0.87
CA VAL A 229 8.86 11.69 -2.05
C VAL A 229 7.81 10.91 -2.83
N PHE A 230 8.02 9.60 -3.03
CA PHE A 230 7.06 8.74 -3.72
C PHE A 230 5.71 8.67 -2.98
N LEU A 231 5.71 8.52 -1.65
CA LEU A 231 4.48 8.48 -0.86
C LEU A 231 3.72 9.81 -0.90
N VAL A 232 4.41 10.94 -0.70
CA VAL A 232 3.79 12.28 -0.81
C VAL A 232 3.25 12.50 -2.22
N MET A 233 3.97 12.06 -3.25
CA MET A 233 3.48 12.17 -4.62
C MET A 233 2.23 11.30 -4.83
N HIS A 234 2.16 10.09 -4.27
CA HIS A 234 1.00 9.21 -4.38
C HIS A 234 -0.23 9.75 -3.62
N GLU A 235 -0.05 10.32 -2.43
CA GLU A 235 -1.15 10.81 -1.59
C GLU A 235 -1.78 12.10 -2.15
N TYR A 236 -0.97 13.03 -2.65
CA TYR A 236 -1.45 14.36 -3.01
C TYR A 236 -1.66 14.58 -4.52
N PHE A 237 -0.95 13.87 -5.41
CA PHE A 237 -1.15 14.08 -6.86
C PHE A 237 -2.37 13.32 -7.40
N PRO A 238 -3.15 13.94 -8.32
CA PRO A 238 -4.20 13.23 -9.02
C PRO A 238 -3.66 11.98 -9.75
N ARG A 239 -4.40 10.87 -9.68
CA ARG A 239 -4.04 9.59 -10.32
C ARG A 239 -3.65 9.72 -11.80
N ARG A 240 -4.17 10.73 -12.50
CA ARG A 240 -3.84 11.01 -13.91
C ARG A 240 -2.36 11.40 -14.10
N TYR A 241 -1.83 12.32 -13.29
CA TYR A 241 -0.44 12.78 -13.42
C TYR A 241 0.56 11.76 -12.88
N PHE A 242 0.21 11.08 -11.79
CA PHE A 242 1.05 10.06 -11.18
C PHE A 242 1.44 8.95 -12.17
N LYS A 243 0.51 8.51 -13.03
CA LYS A 243 0.78 7.50 -14.08
C LYS A 243 1.88 7.93 -15.04
N TYR A 244 1.87 9.18 -15.50
CA TYR A 244 2.90 9.70 -16.40
C TYR A 244 4.25 9.83 -15.71
N ILE A 245 4.29 10.33 -14.48
CA ILE A 245 5.54 10.47 -13.72
C ILE A 245 6.14 9.09 -13.42
N LEU A 246 5.32 8.11 -13.01
CA LEU A 246 5.75 6.74 -12.78
C LEU A 246 6.31 6.10 -14.05
N LEU A 247 5.63 6.26 -15.18
CA LEU A 247 6.06 5.72 -16.46
C LEU A 247 7.37 6.36 -16.92
N LEU A 248 7.52 7.68 -16.81
CA LEU A 248 8.79 8.37 -17.11
C LEU A 248 9.92 7.92 -16.19
N ALA A 249 9.67 7.76 -14.89
CA ALA A 249 10.66 7.26 -13.94
C ALA A 249 11.10 5.83 -14.29
N LEU A 250 10.16 4.94 -14.60
CA LEU A 250 10.44 3.57 -15.00
C LEU A 250 11.22 3.52 -16.33
N LEU A 251 10.83 4.34 -17.31
CA LEU A 251 11.54 4.47 -18.59
C LEU A 251 12.98 4.97 -18.38
N ALA A 252 13.19 5.96 -17.51
CA ALA A 252 14.52 6.44 -17.17
C ALA A 252 15.38 5.37 -16.48
N VAL A 253 14.80 4.54 -15.61
CA VAL A 253 15.49 3.40 -14.98
C VAL A 253 15.88 2.35 -16.02
N VAL A 254 14.95 1.96 -16.90
CA VAL A 254 15.22 1.00 -17.98
C VAL A 254 16.30 1.52 -18.91
N LEU A 255 16.22 2.78 -19.35
CA LEU A 255 17.24 3.41 -20.18
C LEU A 255 18.61 3.44 -19.48
N ARG A 256 18.65 3.76 -18.19
CA ARG A 256 19.90 3.77 -17.41
C ARG A 256 20.52 2.38 -17.30
N ILE A 257 19.70 1.35 -17.08
CA ILE A 257 20.15 -0.05 -17.05
C ILE A 257 20.67 -0.46 -18.43
N LEU A 258 19.97 -0.11 -19.51
CA LEU A 258 20.39 -0.39 -20.88
C LEU A 258 21.74 0.28 -21.18
N VAL A 259 21.91 1.57 -20.87
CA VAL A 259 23.18 2.29 -21.03
C VAL A 259 24.28 1.68 -20.18
N TYR A 260 23.97 1.21 -18.97
CA TYR A 260 24.93 0.50 -18.12
C TYR A 260 25.41 -0.79 -18.78
N PHE A 261 24.51 -1.62 -19.32
CA PHE A 261 24.88 -2.84 -20.03
C PHE A 261 25.65 -2.55 -21.32
N LEU A 262 25.24 -1.55 -22.10
CA LEU A 262 25.96 -1.12 -23.30
C LEU A 262 27.39 -0.68 -22.97
N ARG A 263 27.58 0.11 -21.90
CA ARG A 263 28.92 0.49 -21.42
C ARG A 263 29.73 -0.70 -20.92
N MET A 264 29.08 -1.68 -20.29
CA MET A 264 29.75 -2.88 -19.80
C MET A 264 30.27 -3.76 -20.95
N ILE A 265 29.51 -3.84 -22.05
CA ILE A 265 29.93 -4.57 -23.27
C ILE A 265 31.01 -3.79 -24.01
N ALA A 266 30.87 -2.47 -24.13
CA ALA A 266 31.82 -1.61 -24.85
C ALA A 266 33.17 -1.46 -24.12
N PHE A 267 33.17 -1.40 -22.78
CA PHE A 267 34.37 -1.22 -21.97
C PHE A 267 34.40 -2.25 -20.82
N PRO A 268 34.74 -3.52 -21.10
CA PRO A 268 34.90 -4.52 -20.05
C PRO A 268 36.02 -4.08 -19.08
N LYS A 269 35.73 -4.15 -17.77
CA LYS A 269 36.71 -3.80 -16.73
C LYS A 269 37.96 -4.67 -16.88
N LYS A 270 39.15 -4.04 -16.81
CA LYS A 270 40.46 -4.73 -16.90
C LYS A 270 40.56 -5.94 -15.98
N ASP A 271 40.02 -5.86 -14.76
CA ASP A 271 40.00 -6.97 -13.80
C ASP A 271 39.19 -8.19 -14.28
N TRP A 272 38.08 -7.94 -14.96
CA TRP A 272 37.23 -9.01 -15.50
C TRP A 272 37.91 -9.69 -16.69
N LEU A 273 38.56 -8.92 -17.56
CA LEU A 273 39.41 -9.43 -18.65
C LEU A 273 40.58 -10.24 -18.10
N LEU A 274 41.28 -9.74 -17.07
CA LEU A 274 42.39 -10.44 -16.42
C LEU A 274 41.95 -11.77 -15.80
N LYS A 275 40.78 -11.80 -15.14
CA LYS A 275 40.21 -13.04 -14.61
C LYS A 275 39.88 -14.04 -15.72
N GLN A 276 39.29 -13.57 -16.82
CA GLN A 276 39.01 -14.40 -18.00
C GLN A 276 40.31 -14.94 -18.62
N TYR A 277 41.36 -14.12 -18.71
CA TYR A 277 42.66 -14.53 -19.22
C TYR A 277 43.31 -15.56 -18.32
N LYS A 278 43.31 -15.39 -16.99
CA LYS A 278 43.81 -16.40 -16.05
C LYS A 278 43.11 -17.74 -16.23
N GLU A 279 41.78 -17.74 -16.27
CA GLU A 279 40.97 -18.96 -16.45
C GLU A 279 41.22 -19.62 -17.82
N ALA A 280 41.54 -18.84 -18.85
CA ALA A 280 41.89 -19.37 -20.17
C ALA A 280 43.28 -20.05 -20.18
N HIS A 281 44.28 -19.46 -19.50
CA HIS A 281 45.61 -20.05 -19.37
C HIS A 281 45.59 -21.33 -18.53
N GLU A 282 44.86 -21.35 -17.40
CA GLU A 282 44.66 -22.56 -16.58
C GLU A 282 44.01 -23.71 -17.36
N ARG A 283 43.24 -23.40 -18.40
CA ARG A 283 42.55 -24.39 -19.27
C ARG A 283 43.30 -24.69 -20.57
N PHE A 284 44.51 -24.16 -20.73
CA PHE A 284 45.30 -24.26 -21.96
C PHE A 284 44.52 -23.85 -23.22
N CYS A 285 43.76 -22.76 -23.14
CA CYS A 285 43.02 -22.20 -24.28
C CYS A 285 43.49 -20.77 -24.59
N CYS A 286 43.44 -20.38 -25.85
CA CYS A 286 43.69 -19.01 -26.27
C CYS A 286 42.66 -18.05 -25.62
N PRO A 287 43.10 -16.98 -24.94
CA PRO A 287 42.20 -16.05 -24.24
C PRO A 287 41.30 -15.23 -25.17
N VAL A 288 41.69 -15.08 -26.45
CA VAL A 288 40.96 -14.27 -27.45
C VAL A 288 39.88 -15.07 -28.17
N CYS A 289 40.24 -16.23 -28.74
CA CYS A 289 39.32 -17.02 -29.58
C CYS A 289 38.90 -18.37 -28.96
N GLY A 290 39.43 -18.74 -27.79
CA GLY A 290 39.09 -20.00 -27.12
C GLY A 290 39.69 -21.27 -27.75
N TYR A 291 40.59 -21.13 -28.73
CA TYR A 291 41.25 -22.25 -29.41
C TYR A 291 42.21 -23.00 -28.46
N PRO A 292 42.22 -24.34 -28.42
CA PRO A 292 43.11 -25.12 -27.54
C PRO A 292 44.60 -24.94 -27.92
N ILE A 293 45.44 -24.67 -26.94
CA ILE A 293 46.87 -24.42 -27.11
C ILE A 293 47.60 -25.76 -27.23
N ARG A 294 48.07 -26.09 -28.44
CA ARG A 294 48.74 -27.37 -28.72
C ARG A 294 50.25 -27.23 -28.53
N ARG A 295 50.73 -27.39 -27.29
CA ARG A 295 52.15 -27.25 -26.91
C ARG A 295 52.59 -28.40 -25.99
N GLY A 296 53.85 -28.81 -26.10
CA GLY A 296 54.45 -29.87 -25.28
C GLY A 296 53.70 -31.21 -25.41
N PRO A 297 53.42 -31.94 -24.31
CA PRO A 297 52.77 -33.26 -24.34
C PRO A 297 51.31 -33.20 -24.83
N LEU A 298 50.71 -32.01 -24.87
CA LEU A 298 49.32 -31.80 -25.30
C LEU A 298 49.19 -31.53 -26.80
N LYS A 299 50.26 -31.67 -27.59
CA LYS A 299 50.27 -31.37 -29.04
C LYS A 299 49.23 -32.17 -29.84
N TYR A 300 48.98 -33.42 -29.43
CA TYR A 300 48.06 -34.35 -30.11
C TYR A 300 46.75 -34.60 -29.36
N ALA A 301 46.57 -33.96 -28.19
CA ALA A 301 45.35 -34.11 -27.39
C ALA A 301 44.24 -33.19 -27.92
N PHE A 302 42.99 -33.63 -27.79
CA PHE A 302 41.81 -32.85 -28.16
C PHE A 302 41.01 -32.49 -26.90
N TRP A 303 40.77 -31.20 -26.70
CA TRP A 303 39.94 -30.72 -25.61
C TRP A 303 39.18 -29.45 -25.98
N THR A 304 38.14 -29.19 -25.20
CA THR A 304 37.32 -27.98 -25.27
C THR A 304 37.39 -27.27 -23.92
N ARG A 305 36.94 -26.00 -23.89
CA ARG A 305 36.92 -25.19 -22.66
C ARG A 305 36.22 -25.87 -21.47
N ARG A 306 35.28 -26.78 -21.71
CA ARG A 306 34.54 -27.54 -20.68
C ARG A 306 35.24 -28.84 -20.28
N THR A 307 35.98 -29.48 -21.17
CA THR A 307 36.66 -30.75 -20.92
C THR A 307 38.11 -30.61 -20.45
N ALA A 308 38.68 -29.40 -20.51
CA ALA A 308 40.07 -29.11 -20.08
C ALA A 308 40.40 -29.58 -18.66
N LYS A 309 39.48 -29.40 -17.69
CA LYS A 309 39.69 -29.84 -16.29
C LYS A 309 39.74 -31.36 -16.11
N LYS A 310 39.28 -32.14 -17.09
CA LYS A 310 39.26 -33.61 -17.07
C LYS A 310 40.45 -34.23 -17.81
N LEU A 311 41.34 -33.42 -18.40
CA LEU A 311 42.59 -33.94 -18.93
C LEU A 311 43.48 -34.31 -17.75
N GLY A 312 43.70 -35.61 -17.54
CA GLY A 312 44.83 -36.07 -16.74
C GLY A 312 46.10 -35.61 -17.44
N ILE A 313 46.86 -34.75 -16.78
CA ILE A 313 48.16 -34.29 -17.28
C ILE A 313 49.10 -35.50 -17.16
N PRO A 314 49.64 -36.05 -18.26
CA PRO A 314 50.67 -37.08 -18.16
C PRO A 314 51.87 -36.48 -17.43
N GLU A 315 52.45 -37.19 -16.45
CA GLU A 315 53.67 -36.74 -15.76
C GLU A 315 54.76 -36.44 -16.81
N MET A 316 55.29 -35.23 -16.76
CA MET A 316 56.32 -34.77 -17.69
C MET A 316 57.62 -35.54 -17.43
N PRO A 317 58.23 -36.21 -18.42
CA PRO A 317 59.58 -36.73 -18.27
C PRO A 317 60.52 -35.55 -17.99
N SER A 318 61.34 -35.69 -16.93
CA SER A 318 62.36 -34.74 -16.51
C SER A 318 63.38 -34.52 -17.64
N GLY A 319 63.17 -33.46 -18.43
CA GLY A 319 63.87 -33.20 -19.68
C GLY A 319 63.00 -32.59 -20.79
N ALA A 320 61.74 -32.27 -20.52
CA ALA A 320 60.84 -31.68 -21.50
C ALA A 320 61.26 -30.27 -21.94
N ALA A 321 61.17 -30.06 -23.25
CA ALA A 321 61.69 -28.95 -24.04
C ALA A 321 61.45 -27.55 -23.43
N ALA A 322 62.44 -26.68 -23.67
CA ALA A 322 62.44 -25.27 -23.31
C ALA A 322 61.10 -24.60 -23.62
N ASP A 323 60.73 -23.63 -22.79
CA ASP A 323 59.48 -22.95 -23.03
C ASP A 323 59.56 -22.17 -24.35
N GLU A 324 58.90 -22.63 -25.42
CA GLU A 324 58.89 -21.94 -26.72
C GLU A 324 57.79 -20.87 -26.83
N VAL A 325 58.08 -19.82 -27.60
CA VAL A 325 57.13 -18.80 -28.03
C VAL A 325 56.01 -19.45 -28.84
N TYR A 326 54.75 -19.10 -28.56
CA TYR A 326 53.60 -19.71 -29.23
C TYR A 326 52.59 -18.66 -29.68
N THR A 327 52.32 -18.71 -30.99
CA THR A 327 51.30 -17.90 -31.67
C THR A 327 50.10 -18.78 -31.99
N CYS A 328 48.90 -18.32 -31.64
CA CYS A 328 47.69 -19.07 -31.90
C CYS A 328 47.42 -19.16 -33.42
N PRO A 329 47.25 -20.35 -34.00
CA PRO A 329 46.99 -20.50 -35.44
C PRO A 329 45.59 -20.03 -35.86
N ALA A 330 44.64 -19.91 -34.93
CA ALA A 330 43.27 -19.52 -35.23
C ALA A 330 43.03 -18.00 -35.22
N CYS A 331 43.78 -17.24 -34.40
CA CYS A 331 43.57 -15.79 -34.27
C CYS A 331 44.86 -14.95 -34.40
N GLY A 332 46.02 -15.58 -34.62
CA GLY A 332 47.30 -14.89 -34.81
C GLY A 332 47.86 -14.21 -33.55
N SER A 333 47.18 -14.30 -32.40
CA SER A 333 47.67 -13.68 -31.17
C SER A 333 48.85 -14.46 -30.58
N LYS A 334 49.88 -13.72 -30.14
CA LYS A 334 50.98 -14.27 -29.34
C LYS A 334 50.44 -14.61 -27.96
N VAL A 335 50.35 -15.90 -27.63
CA VAL A 335 49.84 -16.35 -26.31
C VAL A 335 50.99 -16.46 -25.31
N TYR A 336 52.14 -16.92 -25.79
CA TYR A 336 53.39 -16.97 -25.04
C TYR A 336 54.45 -16.16 -25.79
N GLU A 337 55.17 -15.30 -25.08
CA GLU A 337 56.20 -14.41 -25.62
C GLU A 337 57.43 -14.41 -24.72
N GLU A 338 58.59 -14.01 -25.25
CA GLU A 338 59.79 -13.81 -24.44
C GLU A 338 59.69 -12.53 -23.62
N CYS A 339 60.16 -12.59 -22.36
CA CYS A 339 60.23 -11.44 -21.49
C CYS A 339 61.46 -10.58 -21.83
N GLU A 340 61.28 -9.27 -22.02
CA GLU A 340 62.38 -8.34 -22.31
C GLU A 340 63.40 -8.21 -21.17
N SER A 341 63.02 -8.52 -19.92
CA SER A 341 63.91 -8.37 -18.75
C SER A 341 64.74 -9.61 -18.42
N CYS A 342 64.18 -10.81 -18.65
CA CYS A 342 64.85 -12.08 -18.27
C CYS A 342 64.96 -13.08 -19.42
N HIS A 343 64.52 -12.72 -20.63
CA HIS A 343 64.48 -13.54 -21.85
C HIS A 343 63.76 -14.89 -21.74
N SER A 344 63.11 -15.17 -20.60
CA SER A 344 62.31 -16.36 -20.41
C SER A 344 60.90 -16.18 -20.99
N VAL A 345 60.27 -17.27 -21.43
CA VAL A 345 58.90 -17.23 -21.93
C VAL A 345 57.90 -16.95 -20.82
N ARG A 346 56.99 -16.00 -21.08
CA ARG A 346 55.90 -15.56 -20.21
C ARG A 346 54.55 -15.59 -20.93
N HIS A 347 53.48 -15.52 -20.15
CA HIS A 347 52.12 -15.33 -20.66
C HIS A 347 51.93 -13.89 -21.18
N ALA A 348 51.61 -13.74 -22.47
CA ALA A 348 51.57 -12.42 -23.12
C ALA A 348 50.44 -11.50 -22.65
N PHE A 349 49.37 -12.07 -22.08
CA PHE A 349 48.16 -11.38 -21.62
C PHE A 349 48.08 -11.20 -20.09
N LEU A 350 49.10 -11.65 -19.35
CA LEU A 350 49.19 -11.40 -17.92
C LEU A 350 50.16 -10.24 -17.65
N PRO A 351 49.86 -9.36 -16.68
CA PRO A 351 50.62 -8.14 -16.47
C PRO A 351 52.00 -8.40 -15.87
N TYR A 352 52.20 -9.49 -15.14
CA TYR A 352 53.46 -9.81 -14.46
C TYR A 352 54.09 -11.09 -15.02
N CYS A 353 55.42 -11.09 -15.18
CA CYS A 353 56.17 -12.30 -15.52
C CYS A 353 56.20 -13.28 -14.33
N GLU A 354 55.98 -14.56 -14.60
CA GLU A 354 56.03 -15.62 -13.58
C GLU A 354 57.45 -15.81 -13.00
N LYS A 355 58.49 -15.65 -13.83
CA LYS A 355 59.88 -15.95 -13.41
C LYS A 355 60.58 -14.76 -12.74
N CYS A 356 60.43 -13.54 -13.27
CA CYS A 356 61.14 -12.35 -12.76
C CYS A 356 60.23 -11.30 -12.11
N GLY A 357 58.90 -11.45 -12.18
CA GLY A 357 57.96 -10.48 -11.63
C GLY A 357 57.86 -9.15 -12.38
N ALA A 358 58.61 -8.95 -13.47
CA ALA A 358 58.58 -7.71 -14.24
C ALA A 358 57.18 -7.43 -14.83
N GLU A 359 56.72 -6.19 -14.69
CA GLU A 359 55.43 -5.75 -15.21
C GLU A 359 55.54 -5.40 -16.70
N LYS A 360 54.63 -5.95 -17.52
CA LYS A 360 54.45 -5.55 -18.91
C LYS A 360 53.67 -4.24 -18.95
N SER A 361 54.30 -3.15 -19.37
CA SER A 361 53.58 -1.92 -19.70
C SER A 361 52.74 -2.17 -20.96
N HIS A 362 51.48 -2.55 -20.80
CA HIS A 362 50.53 -2.52 -21.91
C HIS A 362 50.36 -1.05 -22.35
N PRO A 363 50.52 -0.72 -23.65
CA PRO A 363 50.14 0.61 -24.11
C PRO A 363 48.67 0.81 -23.79
N ALA A 364 48.38 1.88 -23.05
CA ALA A 364 47.03 2.25 -22.68
C ALA A 364 46.27 2.61 -23.96
N THR A 365 45.36 1.73 -24.39
CA THR A 365 44.24 2.08 -25.26
C THR A 365 42.98 2.29 -24.45
#